data_AF-A0A4Y8CLP6-F1
#
_entry.id   AF-A0A4Y8CLP6-F1
#
_cell.length_a   1.000
_cell.length_b   1.000
_cell.length_c   1.000
_cell.angle_alpha   90.00
_cell.angle_beta   90.00
_cell.angle_gamma   90.00
#
_symmetry.space_group_name_H-M   'P 1'
#
loop_
_entity.id
_entity.type
_entity.pdbx_description
1 polymer ?
#
loop_
_entity_poly.entity_id
_entity_poly.type
_entity_poly.pdbx_seq_one_letter_code
_entity_poly.pdbx_strand_id
1 'polypeptide(L)'
;MSDENILPPTSPIELTFGFELEFGVKSVPDQFLDPEPNDRRPVHGITRPETYPKDKFLPYLESPDVVEENKTLWEKTLENFKVQLDALQIDMAKLLTENGLLAVAQADEEEPKDPSIKDLKYWVISNDATINHGSSYNTNSHTYFWWPIEIQSPAYIYNEENKQKVRKVLQCIDSVYRTNCDLSADIHVHIGNGQKGFDARTLRKFMAFVYTFENQIATIHPPHYMTQRAFSKPVRTHSLFAQAIRDHRDEIIETGGEEDLRKFDENAIIDGILEMDTVENIVSILSSPKLEEDRLFNRLTYSICNLKRDAEKVKKTIEFRQHKSTFDDEEVYHWITVCRSLVQFANTVDEEVLRKFCKEHLHKTVDEFPIVEVLMALGCPAQAYYYGIRVLAGREERAEEERKLRKEIEDENRKEE
;
A
#
# COMPACT_ATOMS: atom_id res chain seq x y z
N MET A 1 -11.71 -13.47 -46.17
CA MET A 1 -12.47 -13.18 -44.95
C MET A 1 -11.69 -13.81 -43.83
N SER A 2 -10.74 -13.05 -43.28
CA SER A 2 -9.90 -13.45 -42.16
C SER A 2 -10.80 -13.56 -40.93
N ASP A 3 -10.75 -14.71 -40.27
CA ASP A 3 -11.36 -14.90 -38.95
C ASP A 3 -10.93 -13.74 -38.05
N GLU A 4 -11.90 -12.91 -37.69
CA GLU A 4 -11.72 -11.92 -36.64
C GLU A 4 -11.22 -12.67 -35.41
N ASN A 5 -10.06 -12.26 -34.93
CA ASN A 5 -9.43 -12.81 -33.74
C ASN A 5 -10.25 -12.34 -32.52
N ILE A 6 -11.47 -12.86 -32.39
CA ILE A 6 -12.38 -12.56 -31.29
C ILE A 6 -11.74 -13.18 -30.06
N LEU A 7 -11.05 -12.33 -29.28
CA LEU A 7 -10.55 -12.69 -27.98
C LEU A 7 -11.67 -13.39 -27.19
N PRO A 8 -11.38 -14.52 -26.53
CA PRO A 8 -12.41 -15.25 -25.79
C PRO A 8 -13.11 -14.31 -24.79
N PRO A 9 -14.41 -14.55 -24.51
CA PRO A 9 -15.17 -13.76 -23.55
C PRO A 9 -14.44 -13.74 -22.20
N THR A 10 -14.43 -12.57 -21.56
CA THR A 10 -13.80 -12.36 -20.25
C THR A 10 -14.31 -13.40 -19.26
N SER A 11 -13.38 -14.12 -18.62
CA SER A 11 -13.75 -15.16 -17.65
C SER A 11 -14.50 -14.52 -16.47
N PRO A 12 -15.57 -15.16 -15.96
CA PRO A 12 -16.18 -14.72 -14.71
C PRO A 12 -15.13 -14.70 -13.60
N ILE A 13 -14.94 -13.54 -12.97
CA ILE A 13 -13.99 -13.36 -11.87
C ILE A 13 -14.73 -13.42 -10.53
N GLU A 14 -14.14 -14.13 -9.56
CA GLU A 14 -14.56 -14.08 -8.17
C GLU A 14 -13.54 -13.22 -7.43
N LEU A 15 -13.88 -11.94 -7.26
CA LEU A 15 -12.94 -11.00 -6.67
C LEU A 15 -12.73 -11.31 -5.19
N THR A 16 -11.46 -11.45 -4.83
CA THR A 16 -10.99 -11.57 -3.45
C THR A 16 -10.22 -10.30 -3.09
N PHE A 17 -10.08 -10.04 -1.80
CA PHE A 17 -9.21 -8.98 -1.31
C PHE A 17 -8.45 -9.39 -0.05
N GLY A 18 -7.26 -8.82 0.11
CA GLY A 18 -6.48 -8.79 1.34
C GLY A 18 -6.25 -7.34 1.77
N PHE A 19 -6.10 -7.13 3.06
CA PHE A 19 -5.85 -5.84 3.67
C PHE A 19 -4.62 -5.95 4.58
N GLU A 20 -3.69 -5.03 4.43
CA GLU A 20 -2.51 -4.88 5.29
C GLU A 20 -2.51 -3.46 5.88
N LEU A 21 -2.21 -3.35 7.17
CA LEU A 21 -2.05 -2.09 7.87
C LEU A 21 -0.73 -2.09 8.64
N GLU A 22 0.12 -1.13 8.33
CA GLU A 22 1.34 -0.81 9.06
C GLU A 22 1.05 0.32 10.06
N PHE A 23 1.58 0.24 11.28
CA PHE A 23 1.42 1.29 12.30
C PHE A 23 2.35 1.06 13.51
N GLY A 24 2.45 2.09 14.34
CA GLY A 24 3.22 2.08 15.57
C GLY A 24 2.33 1.80 16.76
N VAL A 25 2.80 0.96 17.69
CA VAL A 25 2.19 0.83 19.02
C VAL A 25 3.11 1.46 20.07
N LYS A 26 2.57 2.31 20.93
CA LYS A 26 3.31 2.87 22.07
C LYS A 26 3.37 1.88 23.22
N SER A 27 4.57 1.69 23.78
CA SER A 27 4.72 1.19 25.15
C SER A 27 5.65 2.09 25.97
N VAL A 28 5.58 1.95 27.29
CA VAL A 28 6.50 2.60 28.22
C VAL A 28 7.18 1.50 29.03
N PRO A 29 8.52 1.50 29.13
CA PRO A 29 9.22 0.53 29.97
C PRO A 29 8.70 0.61 31.41
N ASP A 30 8.53 -0.55 32.06
CA ASP A 30 7.85 -0.66 33.35
C ASP A 30 8.49 0.18 34.48
N GLN A 31 9.73 0.64 34.31
CA GLN A 31 10.42 1.50 35.27
C GLN A 31 10.00 2.98 35.22
N PHE A 32 9.34 3.40 34.14
CA PHE A 32 8.97 4.80 33.91
C PHE A 32 7.47 5.02 34.09
N LEU A 33 7.09 6.28 34.34
CA LEU A 33 5.69 6.68 34.39
C LEU A 33 5.17 6.92 32.97
N ASP A 34 3.89 6.62 32.77
CA ASP A 34 3.17 7.00 31.56
C ASP A 34 3.23 8.53 31.33
N PRO A 35 3.78 9.00 30.20
CA PRO A 35 3.80 10.42 29.84
C PRO A 35 2.41 11.04 29.61
N GLU A 36 1.41 10.24 29.23
CA GLU A 36 0.04 10.69 28.94
C GLU A 36 -1.00 9.94 29.81
N PRO A 37 -0.97 10.11 31.15
CA PRO A 37 -1.73 9.27 32.09
C PRO A 37 -3.26 9.44 32.00
N ASN A 38 -3.75 10.40 31.23
CA ASN A 38 -5.18 10.62 31.01
C ASN A 38 -5.76 9.76 29.88
N ASP A 39 -4.91 9.21 28.99
CA ASP A 39 -5.35 8.23 28.02
C ASP A 39 -5.53 6.88 28.74
N ARG A 40 -6.72 6.30 28.64
CA ARG A 40 -7.07 5.07 29.38
C ARG A 40 -6.45 3.81 28.80
N ARG A 41 -5.94 3.87 27.56
CA ARG A 41 -5.33 2.74 26.87
C ARG A 41 -3.98 2.40 27.53
N PRO A 42 -3.72 1.14 27.91
CA PRO A 42 -2.49 0.78 28.60
C PRO A 42 -1.26 0.95 27.71
N VAL A 43 -0.14 1.35 28.33
CA VAL A 43 1.20 1.40 27.71
C VAL A 43 2.23 0.55 28.44
N HIS A 44 1.84 -0.01 29.59
CA HIS A 44 2.66 -0.93 30.38
C HIS A 44 2.14 -2.36 30.26
N GLY A 45 3.03 -3.34 30.35
CA GLY A 45 2.68 -4.76 30.38
C GLY A 45 2.25 -5.37 29.03
N ILE A 46 1.91 -4.57 28.02
CA ILE A 46 1.47 -5.05 26.69
C ILE A 46 2.58 -5.79 25.92
N THR A 47 3.85 -5.60 26.29
CA THR A 47 5.01 -6.27 25.68
C THR A 47 5.64 -7.31 26.61
N ARG A 48 4.94 -7.70 27.69
CA ARG A 48 5.46 -8.62 28.70
C ARG A 48 5.14 -10.07 28.32
N PRO A 49 6.14 -10.94 28.10
CA PRO A 49 5.87 -12.37 27.91
C PRO A 49 5.19 -12.97 29.13
N GLU A 50 4.22 -13.86 28.93
CA GLU A 50 3.48 -14.50 30.03
C GLU A 50 4.38 -15.28 30.99
N THR A 51 5.49 -15.82 30.48
CA THR A 51 6.48 -16.59 31.25
C THR A 51 7.47 -15.70 32.01
N TYR A 52 7.48 -14.38 31.77
CA TYR A 52 8.42 -13.46 32.40
C TYR A 52 8.02 -13.16 33.86
N PRO A 53 8.95 -13.17 34.83
CA PRO A 53 8.62 -12.92 36.24
C PRO A 53 7.93 -11.57 36.46
N LYS A 54 6.75 -11.60 37.10
CA LYS A 54 5.91 -10.40 37.34
C LYS A 54 6.53 -9.40 38.32
N ASP A 55 7.44 -9.86 39.16
CA ASP A 55 8.17 -9.07 40.15
C ASP A 55 9.43 -8.40 39.58
N LYS A 56 9.75 -8.64 38.31
CA LYS A 56 10.90 -8.04 37.63
C LYS A 56 10.45 -7.11 36.51
N PHE A 57 11.16 -5.99 36.39
CA PHE A 57 11.01 -5.12 35.23
C PHE A 57 11.53 -5.80 33.96
N LEU A 58 10.89 -5.51 32.82
CA LEU A 58 11.42 -5.91 31.52
C LEU A 58 12.79 -5.26 31.26
N PRO A 59 13.68 -5.93 30.50
CA PRO A 59 14.93 -5.33 30.07
C PRO A 59 14.66 -4.02 29.31
N TYR A 60 15.34 -2.95 29.70
CA TYR A 60 15.30 -1.70 28.95
C TYR A 60 15.99 -1.91 27.58
N LEU A 61 15.30 -1.51 26.52
CA LEU A 61 15.82 -1.54 25.16
C LEU A 61 16.51 -0.20 24.91
N GLU A 62 17.83 -0.14 25.13
CA GLU A 62 18.62 1.00 24.65
C GLU A 62 18.56 1.05 23.11
N SER A 63 18.67 2.26 22.53
CA SER A 63 18.58 2.42 21.07
C SER A 63 19.55 1.47 20.36
N PRO A 64 19.08 0.73 19.35
CA PRO A 64 19.90 -0.20 18.60
C PRO A 64 21.15 0.42 17.97
N ASP A 65 21.14 1.73 17.71
CA ASP A 65 22.22 2.45 17.02
C ASP A 65 23.51 2.63 17.86
N VAL A 66 23.47 2.41 19.17
CA VAL A 66 24.55 2.89 20.06
C VAL A 66 25.72 1.93 20.20
N VAL A 67 25.65 0.68 19.73
CA VAL A 67 26.72 -0.28 20.07
C VAL A 67 27.11 -1.24 18.95
N GLU A 68 27.66 -0.69 17.86
CA GLU A 68 28.54 -1.46 16.95
C GLU A 68 29.85 -1.87 17.66
N GLU A 69 30.23 -1.17 18.74
CA GLU A 69 31.47 -1.42 19.50
C GLU A 69 31.43 -2.66 20.41
N ASN A 70 30.25 -3.26 20.65
CA ASN A 70 30.07 -4.47 21.47
C ASN A 70 28.96 -5.37 20.93
N LYS A 71 29.35 -6.23 19.99
CA LYS A 71 28.50 -7.24 19.34
C LYS A 71 27.64 -8.07 20.31
N THR A 72 28.15 -8.43 21.48
CA THR A 72 27.40 -9.22 22.48
C THR A 72 26.27 -8.42 23.12
N LEU A 73 26.48 -7.12 23.36
CA LEU A 73 25.43 -6.25 23.87
C LEU A 73 24.34 -6.04 22.81
N TRP A 74 24.75 -5.85 21.56
CA TRP A 74 23.85 -5.76 20.41
C TRP A 74 22.95 -6.99 20.26
N GLU A 75 23.53 -8.19 20.23
CA GLU A 75 22.79 -9.45 20.11
C GLU A 75 21.77 -9.63 21.24
N LYS A 76 22.15 -9.26 22.48
CA LYS A 76 21.24 -9.31 23.63
C LYS A 76 20.11 -8.30 23.54
N THR A 77 20.37 -7.07 23.08
CA THR A 77 19.32 -6.05 22.86
C THR A 77 18.33 -6.52 21.80
N LEU A 78 18.83 -7.06 20.68
CA LEU A 78 17.99 -7.64 19.64
C LEU A 78 17.14 -8.81 20.14
N GLU A 79 17.70 -9.70 20.96
CA GLU A 79 16.94 -10.82 21.56
C GLU A 79 15.82 -10.28 22.47
N ASN A 80 16.12 -9.30 23.33
CA ASN A 80 15.12 -8.70 24.20
C ASN A 80 14.03 -7.95 23.41
N PHE A 81 14.40 -7.29 22.30
CA PHE A 81 13.45 -6.64 21.40
C PHE A 81 12.48 -7.66 20.80
N LYS A 82 13.02 -8.74 20.22
CA LYS A 82 12.21 -9.82 19.62
C LYS A 82 11.24 -10.43 20.62
N VAL A 83 11.72 -10.80 21.81
CA VAL A 83 10.88 -11.40 22.86
C VAL A 83 9.73 -10.48 23.30
N GLN A 84 9.98 -9.17 23.40
CA GLN A 84 8.95 -8.19 23.76
C GLN A 84 7.98 -7.91 22.62
N LEU A 85 8.46 -7.89 21.37
CA LEU A 85 7.63 -7.74 20.18
C LEU A 85 6.71 -8.96 19.98
N ASP A 86 7.25 -10.18 20.12
CA ASP A 86 6.47 -11.42 20.03
C ASP A 86 5.34 -11.42 21.08
N ALA A 87 5.65 -10.98 22.31
CA ALA A 87 4.64 -10.86 23.36
C ALA A 87 3.52 -9.87 23.00
N LEU A 88 3.86 -8.73 22.40
CA LEU A 88 2.88 -7.76 21.90
C LEU A 88 2.04 -8.36 20.77
N GLN A 89 2.65 -9.01 19.78
CA GLN A 89 1.92 -9.65 18.68
C GLN A 89 0.94 -10.72 19.19
N ILE A 90 1.35 -11.52 20.18
CA ILE A 90 0.50 -12.52 20.83
C ILE A 90 -0.67 -11.86 21.58
N ASP A 91 -0.43 -10.77 22.30
CA ASP A 91 -1.47 -10.02 23.00
C ASP A 91 -2.52 -9.46 22.03
N MET A 92 -2.06 -8.87 20.92
CA MET A 92 -2.94 -8.36 19.85
C MET A 92 -3.74 -9.49 19.18
N ALA A 93 -3.11 -10.63 18.89
CA ALA A 93 -3.79 -11.79 18.32
C ALA A 93 -4.86 -12.36 19.27
N LYS A 94 -4.59 -12.38 20.58
CA LYS A 94 -5.58 -12.73 21.61
C LYS A 94 -6.75 -11.77 21.62
N LEU A 95 -6.49 -10.45 21.63
CA LEU A 95 -7.53 -9.43 21.58
C LEU A 95 -8.49 -9.66 20.40
N LEU A 96 -7.94 -9.82 19.19
CA LEU A 96 -8.76 -10.05 17.99
C LEU A 96 -9.56 -11.36 18.11
N THR A 97 -8.92 -12.44 18.56
CA THR A 97 -9.57 -13.75 18.68
C THR A 97 -10.71 -13.74 19.70
N GLU A 98 -10.52 -13.10 20.86
CA GLU A 98 -11.55 -12.89 21.88
C GLU A 98 -12.73 -12.05 21.36
N ASN A 99 -12.47 -11.17 20.39
CA ASN A 99 -13.48 -10.40 19.67
C ASN A 99 -14.03 -11.12 18.43
N GLY A 100 -13.79 -12.43 18.28
CA GLY A 100 -14.33 -13.26 17.21
C GLY A 100 -13.67 -13.06 15.85
N LEU A 101 -12.46 -12.50 15.82
CA LEU A 101 -11.62 -12.33 14.64
C LEU A 101 -10.42 -13.27 14.79
N LEU A 102 -10.45 -14.44 14.14
CA LEU A 102 -9.39 -15.44 14.28
C LEU A 102 -8.04 -14.84 13.87
N ALA A 103 -7.12 -14.75 14.82
CA ALA A 103 -5.82 -14.12 14.63
C ALA A 103 -4.68 -14.94 15.23
N VAL A 104 -3.48 -14.77 14.69
CA VAL A 104 -2.23 -15.40 15.15
C VAL A 104 -1.09 -14.38 15.12
N ALA A 105 -0.14 -14.52 16.04
CA ALA A 105 1.14 -13.82 15.93
C ALA A 105 2.00 -14.51 14.86
N GLN A 106 2.86 -13.77 14.16
CA GLN A 106 3.73 -14.32 13.11
C GLN A 106 4.60 -15.48 13.61
N ALA A 107 5.08 -15.42 14.85
CA ALA A 107 5.87 -16.50 15.46
C ALA A 107 5.09 -17.83 15.60
N ASP A 108 3.76 -17.77 15.64
CA ASP A 108 2.85 -18.92 15.79
C ASP A 108 2.22 -19.35 14.45
N GLU A 109 2.59 -18.69 13.34
CA GLU A 109 2.04 -19.02 12.02
C GLU A 109 2.68 -20.31 11.47
N GLU A 110 1.86 -21.33 11.20
CA GLU A 110 2.30 -22.53 10.51
C GLU A 110 2.28 -22.31 8.99
N GLU A 111 3.45 -22.28 8.35
CA GLU A 111 3.53 -22.25 6.88
C GLU A 111 3.28 -23.64 6.27
N PRO A 112 2.20 -23.83 5.50
CA PRO A 112 1.95 -25.11 4.84
C PRO A 112 2.94 -25.32 3.68
N LYS A 113 3.37 -26.57 3.47
CA LYS A 113 4.30 -26.94 2.39
C LYS A 113 3.78 -26.63 0.98
N ASP A 114 2.46 -26.62 0.80
CA ASP A 114 1.80 -26.23 -0.45
C ASP A 114 0.62 -25.32 -0.12
N PRO A 115 0.85 -24.00 0.02
CA PRO A 115 -0.15 -23.08 0.51
C PRO A 115 -1.30 -22.97 -0.49
N SER A 116 -2.50 -22.84 0.06
CA SER A 116 -3.72 -22.53 -0.66
C SER A 116 -4.39 -21.28 -0.10
N ILE A 117 -5.32 -20.69 -0.85
CA ILE A 117 -6.08 -19.53 -0.35
C ILE A 117 -6.88 -19.84 0.92
N LYS A 118 -7.20 -21.12 1.17
CA LYS A 118 -7.91 -21.57 2.38
C LYS A 118 -7.03 -21.56 3.62
N ASP A 119 -5.71 -21.53 3.44
CA ASP A 119 -4.74 -21.47 4.54
C ASP A 119 -4.57 -20.03 5.03
N LEU A 120 -4.87 -19.03 4.18
CA LEU A 120 -4.92 -17.61 4.51
C LEU A 120 -6.22 -17.24 5.24
N LYS A 121 -6.49 -17.88 6.37
CA LYS A 121 -7.75 -17.77 7.14
C LYS A 121 -7.64 -16.98 8.44
N TYR A 122 -6.43 -16.65 8.85
CA TYR A 122 -6.16 -15.88 10.07
C TYR A 122 -5.78 -14.45 9.74
N TRP A 123 -6.10 -13.55 10.66
CA TRP A 123 -5.39 -12.27 10.76
C TRP A 123 -3.99 -12.55 11.31
N VAL A 124 -2.96 -12.11 10.62
CA VAL A 124 -1.57 -12.30 11.05
C VAL A 124 -1.07 -10.98 11.61
N ILE A 125 -0.54 -11.00 12.84
CA ILE A 125 0.12 -9.86 13.46
C ILE A 125 1.63 -10.07 13.33
N SER A 126 2.27 -9.23 12.50
CA SER A 126 3.69 -9.28 12.15
C SER A 126 4.40 -7.98 12.51
N ASN A 127 5.66 -7.89 12.12
CA ASN A 127 6.49 -6.69 12.25
C ASN A 127 6.93 -6.25 10.86
N ASP A 128 6.85 -4.95 10.58
CA ASP A 128 7.46 -4.37 9.38
C ASP A 128 8.69 -3.54 9.76
N ALA A 129 9.86 -4.00 9.31
CA ALA A 129 11.14 -3.37 9.63
C ALA A 129 11.38 -2.04 8.90
N THR A 130 10.54 -1.67 7.92
CA THR A 130 10.63 -0.42 7.17
C THR A 130 9.92 0.73 7.90
N ILE A 131 9.01 0.42 8.83
CA ILE A 131 8.35 1.39 9.69
C ILE A 131 9.40 2.03 10.63
N ASN A 132 9.49 3.35 10.58
CA ASN A 132 10.41 4.14 11.37
C ASN A 132 9.68 5.36 11.93
N HIS A 133 9.08 5.20 13.12
CA HIS A 133 8.33 6.25 13.82
C HIS A 133 9.20 7.39 14.40
N GLY A 134 10.45 7.48 13.95
CA GLY A 134 11.45 8.37 14.51
C GLY A 134 11.84 7.95 15.92
N SER A 135 13.11 7.57 16.10
CA SER A 135 13.73 7.69 17.42
C SER A 135 13.58 9.15 17.83
N SER A 136 12.70 9.49 18.77
CA SER A 136 12.66 10.84 19.30
C SER A 136 13.95 11.05 20.09
N TYR A 137 15.01 11.51 19.40
CA TYR A 137 16.31 11.89 19.98
C TYR A 137 16.22 13.14 20.87
N ASN A 138 15.05 13.42 21.43
CA ASN A 138 14.93 14.41 22.47
C ASN A 138 15.35 13.74 23.78
N THR A 139 16.66 13.81 24.06
CA THR A 139 17.35 13.29 25.25
C THR A 139 16.80 13.81 26.59
N ASN A 140 15.78 14.67 26.57
CA ASN A 140 15.10 15.23 27.74
C ASN A 140 13.66 14.74 27.96
N SER A 141 13.10 13.90 27.09
CA SER A 141 11.76 13.32 27.28
C SER A 141 11.87 11.82 27.38
N HIS A 142 11.47 11.24 28.52
CA HIS A 142 11.40 9.81 28.77
C HIS A 142 10.22 9.23 27.94
N THR A 143 10.43 9.10 26.64
CA THR A 143 9.39 8.92 25.62
C THR A 143 9.05 7.46 25.38
N TYR A 144 7.85 7.23 24.87
CA TYR A 144 7.38 5.94 24.43
C TYR A 144 8.40 5.18 23.58
N PHE A 145 8.41 3.87 23.74
CA PHE A 145 8.95 2.96 22.75
C PHE A 145 7.90 2.70 21.68
N TRP A 146 8.32 2.71 20.41
CA TRP A 146 7.46 2.49 19.26
C TRP A 146 7.70 1.11 18.68
N TRP A 147 6.66 0.28 18.67
CA TRP A 147 6.70 -1.06 18.07
C TRP A 147 6.16 -1.01 16.65
N PRO A 148 6.93 -1.44 15.64
CA PRO A 148 6.48 -1.41 14.25
C PRO A 148 5.64 -2.65 13.97
N ILE A 149 4.32 -2.48 13.93
CA ILE A 149 3.36 -3.56 13.74
C ILE A 149 2.81 -3.50 12.32
N GLU A 150 2.71 -4.67 11.70
CA GLU A 150 1.93 -4.89 10.49
C GLU A 150 0.84 -5.92 10.79
N ILE A 151 -0.35 -5.69 10.24
CA ILE A 151 -1.46 -6.64 10.36
C ILE A 151 -1.98 -7.00 8.99
N GLN A 152 -2.00 -8.29 8.69
CA GLN A 152 -2.43 -8.83 7.41
C GLN A 152 -3.74 -9.60 7.57
N SER A 153 -4.71 -9.32 6.71
CA SER A 153 -6.00 -10.01 6.73
C SER A 153 -5.94 -11.39 6.07
N PRO A 154 -6.92 -12.27 6.36
CA PRO A 154 -7.25 -13.38 5.48
C PRO A 154 -7.46 -12.94 4.03
N ALA A 155 -7.33 -13.88 3.09
CA ALA A 155 -7.72 -13.66 1.71
C ALA A 155 -9.26 -13.77 1.57
N TYR A 156 -9.96 -12.66 1.77
CA TYR A 156 -11.41 -12.62 1.79
C TYR A 156 -12.04 -12.65 0.41
N ILE A 157 -13.18 -13.31 0.27
CA ILE A 157 -14.10 -13.02 -0.83
C ILE A 157 -14.61 -11.59 -0.66
N TYR A 158 -14.66 -10.82 -1.74
CA TYR A 158 -15.17 -9.46 -1.68
C TYR A 158 -16.68 -9.44 -1.45
N ASN A 159 -17.09 -9.04 -0.25
CA ASN A 159 -18.49 -8.81 0.13
C ASN A 159 -18.57 -7.86 1.34
N GLU A 160 -19.77 -7.42 1.69
CA GLU A 160 -19.98 -6.51 2.83
C GLU A 160 -19.55 -7.09 4.16
N GLU A 161 -19.85 -8.37 4.42
CA GLU A 161 -19.49 -9.03 5.68
C GLU A 161 -17.98 -8.98 5.95
N ASN A 162 -17.16 -9.27 4.94
CA ASN A 162 -15.71 -9.28 5.07
C ASN A 162 -15.12 -7.86 5.16
N LYS A 163 -15.73 -6.86 4.51
CA LYS A 163 -15.35 -5.46 4.74
C LYS A 163 -15.65 -5.01 6.17
N GLN A 164 -16.76 -5.45 6.76
CA GLN A 164 -17.06 -5.17 8.17
C GLN A 164 -16.05 -5.81 9.13
N LYS A 165 -15.47 -6.97 8.78
CA LYS A 165 -14.39 -7.59 9.59
C LYS A 165 -13.16 -6.69 9.67
N VAL A 166 -12.76 -6.07 8.56
CA VAL A 166 -11.66 -5.08 8.54
C VAL A 166 -11.97 -3.91 9.47
N ARG A 167 -13.16 -3.31 9.36
CA ARG A 167 -13.58 -2.22 10.25
C ARG A 167 -13.53 -2.62 11.72
N LYS A 168 -13.98 -3.84 12.04
CA LYS A 168 -13.95 -4.39 13.40
C LYS A 168 -12.52 -4.54 13.93
N VAL A 169 -11.57 -4.99 13.11
CA VAL A 169 -10.14 -5.07 13.51
C VAL A 169 -9.61 -3.68 13.88
N LEU A 170 -9.85 -2.68 13.03
CA LEU A 170 -9.40 -1.30 13.26
C LEU A 170 -9.97 -0.76 14.57
N GLN A 171 -11.29 -0.89 14.78
CA GLN A 171 -11.97 -0.45 15.99
C GLN A 171 -11.47 -1.19 17.25
N CYS A 172 -11.27 -2.51 17.17
CA CYS A 172 -10.76 -3.30 18.30
C CYS A 172 -9.38 -2.82 18.73
N ILE A 173 -8.45 -2.66 17.78
CA ILE A 173 -7.08 -2.25 18.08
C ILE A 173 -7.03 -0.83 18.61
N ASP A 174 -7.68 0.12 17.93
CA ASP A 174 -7.64 1.54 18.34
C ASP A 174 -8.28 1.77 19.72
N SER A 175 -9.23 0.92 20.11
CA SER A 175 -9.87 0.97 21.44
C SER A 175 -8.97 0.51 22.58
N VAL A 176 -7.92 -0.28 22.30
CA VAL A 176 -7.07 -0.91 23.32
C VAL A 176 -5.65 -0.36 23.30
N TYR A 177 -5.06 -0.17 22.12
CA TYR A 177 -3.67 0.25 21.99
C TYR A 177 -3.56 1.73 21.63
N ARG A 178 -2.52 2.39 22.14
CA ARG A 178 -2.16 3.72 21.68
C ARG A 178 -1.34 3.59 20.40
N THR A 179 -1.99 3.85 19.27
CA THR A 179 -1.43 3.67 17.94
C THR A 179 -0.87 4.98 17.36
N ASN A 180 -0.01 4.86 16.34
CA ASN A 180 0.49 5.98 15.55
C ASN A 180 0.62 5.59 14.09
N CYS A 181 0.11 6.46 13.22
CA CYS A 181 0.16 6.31 11.78
C CYS A 181 0.91 7.53 11.23
N ASP A 182 2.18 7.37 10.87
CA ASP A 182 2.97 8.43 10.26
C ASP A 182 3.41 8.06 8.84
N LEU A 183 4.28 8.88 8.25
CA LEU A 183 4.71 8.73 6.85
C LEU A 183 5.57 7.48 6.58
N SER A 184 5.96 6.74 7.62
CA SER A 184 6.67 5.47 7.48
C SER A 184 5.75 4.25 7.44
N ALA A 185 4.44 4.45 7.52
CA ALA A 185 3.46 3.38 7.62
C ALA A 185 2.30 3.58 6.62
N ASP A 186 1.98 2.53 5.89
CA ASP A 186 1.00 2.52 4.81
C ASP A 186 -0.17 1.54 5.07
N ILE A 187 -1.19 1.67 4.23
CA ILE A 187 -2.20 0.64 4.00
C ILE A 187 -1.95 0.01 2.64
N HIS A 188 -1.89 -1.32 2.61
CA HIS A 188 -1.94 -2.07 1.35
C HIS A 188 -3.28 -2.74 1.18
N VAL A 189 -3.86 -2.60 -0.01
CA VAL A 189 -5.03 -3.39 -0.42
C VAL A 189 -4.60 -4.30 -1.56
N HIS A 190 -4.87 -5.58 -1.39
CA HIS A 190 -4.58 -6.60 -2.40
C HIS A 190 -5.89 -7.01 -3.04
N ILE A 191 -6.02 -6.94 -4.36
CA ILE A 191 -7.18 -7.43 -5.10
C ILE A 191 -6.77 -8.66 -5.92
N GLY A 192 -7.48 -9.77 -5.73
CA GLY A 192 -7.22 -11.05 -6.39
C GLY A 192 -8.46 -11.62 -7.08
N ASN A 193 -8.28 -12.77 -7.72
CA ASN A 193 -9.35 -13.56 -8.34
C ASN A 193 -9.24 -15.02 -7.86
N GLY A 194 -9.36 -15.19 -6.55
CA GLY A 194 -8.93 -16.41 -5.88
C GLY A 194 -7.45 -16.70 -6.18
N GLN A 195 -7.12 -17.94 -6.52
CA GLN A 195 -5.75 -18.35 -6.90
C GLN A 195 -5.49 -18.27 -8.43
N LYS A 196 -6.47 -17.82 -9.22
CA LYS A 196 -6.38 -17.84 -10.69
C LYS A 196 -5.50 -16.72 -11.24
N GLY A 197 -5.33 -15.64 -10.46
CA GLY A 197 -4.77 -14.39 -10.96
C GLY A 197 -5.66 -13.73 -12.02
N PHE A 198 -5.07 -12.86 -12.83
CA PHE A 198 -5.74 -12.12 -13.89
C PHE A 198 -5.13 -12.45 -15.24
N ASP A 199 -5.97 -12.43 -16.29
CA ASP A 199 -5.47 -12.54 -17.65
C ASP A 199 -4.82 -11.22 -18.12
N ALA A 200 -4.02 -11.31 -19.19
CA ALA A 200 -3.31 -10.15 -19.75
C ALA A 200 -4.28 -9.04 -20.18
N ARG A 201 -5.47 -9.41 -20.65
CA ARG A 201 -6.51 -8.47 -21.09
C ARG A 201 -7.03 -7.62 -19.94
N THR A 202 -7.34 -8.22 -18.80
CA THR A 202 -7.77 -7.51 -17.59
C THR A 202 -6.65 -6.61 -17.08
N LEU A 203 -5.42 -7.14 -17.06
CA LEU A 203 -4.27 -6.43 -16.52
C LEU A 203 -3.90 -5.21 -17.36
N ARG A 204 -3.81 -5.31 -18.69
CA ARG A 204 -3.50 -4.15 -19.54
C ARG A 204 -4.60 -3.08 -19.50
N LYS A 205 -5.87 -3.49 -19.42
CA LYS A 205 -7.00 -2.56 -19.23
C LYS A 205 -6.89 -1.82 -17.90
N PHE A 206 -6.59 -2.55 -16.82
CA PHE A 206 -6.35 -1.96 -15.51
C PHE A 206 -5.18 -0.96 -15.56
N MET A 207 -4.03 -1.39 -16.11
CA MET A 207 -2.84 -0.55 -16.20
C MET A 207 -3.07 0.68 -17.06
N ALA A 208 -3.76 0.58 -18.20
CA ALA A 208 -4.09 1.73 -19.04
C ALA A 208 -4.97 2.74 -18.29
N PHE A 209 -5.95 2.26 -17.51
CA PHE A 209 -6.82 3.13 -16.72
C PHE A 209 -6.06 3.83 -15.61
N VAL A 210 -5.31 3.09 -14.77
CA VAL A 210 -4.56 3.72 -13.67
C VAL A 210 -3.44 4.61 -14.18
N TYR A 211 -2.78 4.28 -15.30
CA TYR A 211 -1.79 5.17 -15.94
C TYR A 211 -2.41 6.48 -16.42
N THR A 212 -3.64 6.43 -16.94
CA THR A 212 -4.40 7.62 -17.37
C THR A 212 -4.75 8.51 -16.19
N PHE A 213 -5.28 7.92 -15.12
CA PHE A 213 -5.90 8.65 -14.01
C PHE A 213 -5.06 8.66 -12.71
N GLU A 214 -3.78 8.31 -12.77
CA GLU A 214 -2.92 8.20 -11.57
C GLU A 214 -2.90 9.49 -10.76
N ASN A 215 -2.78 10.63 -11.43
CA ASN A 215 -2.78 11.95 -10.78
C ASN A 215 -4.13 12.27 -10.13
N GLN A 216 -5.24 11.92 -10.77
CA GLN A 216 -6.58 12.09 -10.23
C GLN A 216 -6.79 11.21 -8.99
N ILE A 217 -6.41 9.93 -9.07
CA ILE A 217 -6.51 9.00 -7.95
C ILE A 217 -5.60 9.46 -6.80
N ALA A 218 -4.41 9.98 -7.08
CA ALA A 218 -3.52 10.50 -6.05
C ALA A 218 -4.10 11.65 -5.19
N THR A 219 -5.18 12.31 -5.65
CA THR A 219 -5.82 13.41 -4.90
C THR A 219 -6.53 12.98 -3.62
N ILE A 220 -6.81 11.68 -3.44
CA ILE A 220 -7.42 11.16 -2.20
C ILE A 220 -6.38 10.63 -1.21
N HIS A 221 -5.09 10.75 -1.55
CA HIS A 221 -3.96 10.34 -0.74
C HIS A 221 -3.04 11.53 -0.42
N PRO A 222 -2.22 11.45 0.64
CA PRO A 222 -1.21 12.48 0.91
C PRO A 222 -0.32 12.79 -0.30
N PRO A 223 0.06 14.07 -0.53
CA PRO A 223 0.85 14.45 -1.70
C PRO A 223 2.22 13.78 -1.82
N HIS A 224 2.80 13.32 -0.70
CA HIS A 224 4.15 12.75 -0.69
C HIS A 224 4.29 11.49 -1.58
N TYR A 225 3.21 10.71 -1.78
CA TYR A 225 3.19 9.54 -2.66
C TYR A 225 3.52 9.88 -4.12
N MET A 226 3.33 11.13 -4.53
CA MET A 226 3.62 11.59 -5.89
C MET A 226 4.99 12.25 -6.02
N THR A 227 5.90 12.03 -5.05
CA THR A 227 7.23 12.65 -5.02
C THR A 227 8.37 11.64 -4.91
N GLN A 228 9.60 12.14 -5.03
CA GLN A 228 10.80 11.34 -4.82
C GLN A 228 11.00 10.85 -3.38
N ARG A 229 10.11 11.21 -2.44
CA ARG A 229 10.11 10.69 -1.07
C ARG A 229 9.18 9.51 -0.82
N ALA A 230 8.26 9.23 -1.74
CA ALA A 230 7.36 8.08 -1.61
C ALA A 230 8.15 6.76 -1.58
N PHE A 231 7.80 5.84 -0.69
CA PHE A 231 8.38 4.49 -0.74
C PHE A 231 7.92 3.76 -2.01
N SER A 232 6.62 3.82 -2.31
CA SER A 232 6.02 3.27 -3.51
C SER A 232 5.86 4.35 -4.59
N LYS A 233 6.65 4.26 -5.67
CA LYS A 233 6.68 5.31 -6.72
C LYS A 233 5.52 5.21 -7.72
N PRO A 234 5.07 6.34 -8.33
CA PRO A 234 4.02 6.33 -9.33
C PRO A 234 4.43 5.58 -10.62
N VAL A 235 3.49 4.83 -11.19
CA VAL A 235 3.70 4.02 -12.40
C VAL A 235 3.97 4.89 -13.62
N ARG A 236 3.26 6.02 -13.75
CA ARG A 236 3.38 6.93 -14.90
C ARG A 236 4.76 7.58 -15.03
N THR A 237 5.54 7.58 -13.95
CA THR A 237 6.86 8.23 -13.91
C THR A 237 8.01 7.24 -13.68
N HIS A 238 7.79 6.14 -12.96
CA HIS A 238 8.88 5.26 -12.51
C HIS A 238 8.81 3.81 -13.05
N SER A 239 7.81 3.47 -13.88
CA SER A 239 7.84 2.19 -14.59
C SER A 239 8.93 2.17 -15.68
N LEU A 240 9.39 0.98 -16.05
CA LEU A 240 10.27 0.79 -17.21
C LEU A 240 9.62 1.34 -18.48
N PHE A 241 8.30 1.19 -18.62
CA PHE A 241 7.51 1.80 -19.68
C PHE A 241 7.62 3.32 -19.68
N ALA A 242 7.43 3.96 -18.53
CA ALA A 242 7.54 5.42 -18.42
C ALA A 242 8.95 5.93 -18.79
N GLN A 243 10.01 5.16 -18.46
CA GLN A 243 11.36 5.47 -18.89
C GLN A 243 11.50 5.36 -20.41
N ALA A 244 11.11 4.23 -21.00
CA ALA A 244 11.20 4.01 -22.45
C ALA A 244 10.39 5.05 -23.25
N ILE A 245 9.22 5.45 -22.75
CA ILE A 245 8.39 6.50 -23.37
C ILE A 245 9.09 7.85 -23.33
N ARG A 246 9.79 8.21 -22.25
CA ARG A 246 10.56 9.46 -22.19
C ARG A 246 11.73 9.43 -23.16
N ASP A 247 12.53 8.36 -23.14
CA ASP A 247 13.69 8.22 -24.00
C ASP A 247 13.27 8.30 -25.49
N HIS A 248 12.19 7.61 -25.87
CA HIS A 248 11.69 7.66 -27.24
C HIS A 248 11.08 9.02 -27.62
N ARG A 249 10.43 9.70 -26.66
CA ARG A 249 9.93 11.06 -26.88
C ARG A 249 11.07 12.05 -27.14
N ASP A 250 12.17 11.94 -26.41
CA ASP A 250 13.36 12.77 -26.58
C ASP A 250 14.00 12.54 -27.97
N GLU A 251 14.07 11.30 -28.43
CA GLU A 251 14.50 10.97 -29.80
C GLU A 251 13.61 11.63 -30.87
N ILE A 252 12.29 11.62 -30.69
CA ILE A 252 11.35 12.29 -31.62
C ILE A 252 11.54 13.80 -31.61
N ILE A 253 11.86 14.41 -30.46
CA ILE A 253 12.17 15.85 -30.38
C ILE A 253 13.45 16.17 -31.16
N GLU A 254 14.46 15.30 -31.08
CA GLU A 254 15.74 15.50 -31.76
C GLU A 254 15.65 15.25 -33.27
N THR A 255 14.86 14.26 -33.70
CA THR A 255 14.92 13.70 -35.06
C THR A 255 13.61 13.74 -35.85
N GLY A 256 12.48 13.93 -35.18
CA GLY A 256 11.13 13.90 -35.76
C GLY A 256 10.52 15.28 -36.02
N GLY A 257 9.31 15.29 -36.60
CA GLY A 257 8.52 16.50 -36.80
C GLY A 257 7.48 16.75 -35.69
N GLU A 258 6.89 17.95 -35.66
CA GLU A 258 5.81 18.29 -34.72
C GLU A 258 4.61 17.32 -34.81
N GLU A 259 4.32 16.78 -36.00
CA GLU A 259 3.25 15.82 -36.22
C GLU A 259 3.54 14.45 -35.57
N ASP A 260 4.79 13.98 -35.61
CA ASP A 260 5.20 12.73 -34.99
C ASP A 260 5.12 12.83 -33.46
N LEU A 261 5.58 13.96 -32.90
CA LEU A 261 5.49 14.22 -31.47
C LEU A 261 4.04 14.27 -31.00
N ARG A 262 3.17 14.95 -31.76
CA ARG A 262 1.75 15.02 -31.46
C ARG A 262 1.09 13.64 -31.51
N LYS A 263 1.37 12.84 -32.54
CA LYS A 263 0.82 11.49 -32.68
C LYS A 263 1.28 10.58 -31.54
N PHE A 264 2.55 10.71 -31.13
CA PHE A 264 3.10 9.98 -30.00
C PHE A 264 2.38 10.35 -28.70
N ASP A 265 2.32 11.65 -28.38
CA ASP A 265 1.68 12.16 -27.17
C ASP A 265 0.19 11.80 -27.12
N GLU A 266 -0.53 11.81 -28.25
CA GLU A 266 -1.97 11.51 -28.28
C GLU A 266 -2.31 10.02 -28.19
N ASN A 267 -1.50 9.12 -28.77
CA ASN A 267 -1.94 7.74 -29.02
C ASN A 267 -0.98 6.65 -28.51
N ALA A 268 0.33 6.85 -28.65
CA ALA A 268 1.30 5.76 -28.53
C ALA A 268 1.36 5.15 -27.13
N ILE A 269 1.14 5.96 -26.09
CA ILE A 269 1.22 5.51 -24.70
C ILE A 269 0.11 4.50 -24.37
N ILE A 270 -1.15 4.85 -24.64
CA ILE A 270 -2.30 3.98 -24.34
C ILE A 270 -2.32 2.77 -25.26
N ASP A 271 -1.97 2.95 -26.54
CA ASP A 271 -1.88 1.83 -27.47
C ASP A 271 -0.78 0.86 -27.04
N GLY A 272 0.41 1.35 -26.67
CA GLY A 272 1.52 0.53 -26.20
C GLY A 272 1.18 -0.31 -24.97
N ILE A 273 0.39 0.21 -24.03
CA ILE A 273 -0.09 -0.57 -22.88
C ILE A 273 -1.11 -1.62 -23.33
N LEU A 274 -2.11 -1.23 -24.12
CA LEU A 274 -3.23 -2.11 -24.52
C LEU A 274 -2.84 -3.17 -25.56
N GLU A 275 -1.69 -3.04 -26.22
CA GLU A 275 -1.16 -4.02 -27.17
C GLU A 275 -0.34 -5.14 -26.49
N MET A 276 -0.06 -5.03 -25.19
CA MET A 276 0.63 -6.08 -24.44
C MET A 276 -0.26 -7.33 -24.30
N ASP A 277 0.28 -8.48 -24.67
CA ASP A 277 -0.47 -9.73 -24.88
C ASP A 277 -0.27 -10.78 -23.79
N THR A 278 0.77 -10.65 -22.96
CA THR A 278 1.11 -11.61 -21.89
C THR A 278 1.26 -10.93 -20.54
N VAL A 279 0.91 -11.66 -19.46
CA VAL A 279 1.05 -11.16 -18.08
C VAL A 279 2.51 -10.87 -17.77
N GLU A 280 3.43 -11.73 -18.22
CA GLU A 280 4.87 -11.57 -18.03
C GLU A 280 5.40 -10.27 -18.66
N ASN A 281 5.00 -9.95 -19.89
CA ASN A 281 5.40 -8.72 -20.56
C ASN A 281 4.84 -7.50 -19.82
N ILE A 282 3.55 -7.53 -19.45
CA ILE A 282 2.91 -6.44 -18.70
C ILE A 282 3.63 -6.20 -17.38
N VAL A 283 3.90 -7.24 -16.58
CA VAL A 283 4.62 -7.09 -15.31
C VAL A 283 6.04 -6.59 -15.54
N SER A 284 6.75 -7.07 -16.56
CA SER A 284 8.13 -6.65 -16.84
C SER A 284 8.21 -5.17 -17.22
N ILE A 285 7.30 -4.70 -18.08
CA ILE A 285 7.36 -3.36 -18.65
C ILE A 285 6.71 -2.31 -17.75
N LEU A 286 5.65 -2.66 -17.02
CA LEU A 286 4.91 -1.69 -16.19
C LEU A 286 5.28 -1.73 -14.69
N SER A 287 6.33 -2.46 -14.33
CA SER A 287 6.95 -2.38 -13.00
C SER A 287 8.19 -1.49 -13.01
N SER A 288 8.78 -1.24 -11.83
CA SER A 288 10.05 -0.52 -11.70
C SER A 288 11.16 -1.24 -12.47
N PRO A 289 12.05 -0.50 -13.17
CA PRO A 289 13.22 -1.11 -13.82
C PRO A 289 14.17 -1.77 -12.82
N LYS A 290 14.13 -1.36 -11.55
CA LYS A 290 14.95 -1.90 -10.46
C LYS A 290 14.25 -2.97 -9.62
N LEU A 291 13.09 -3.46 -10.06
CA LEU A 291 12.28 -4.40 -9.29
C LEU A 291 13.05 -5.68 -8.90
N GLU A 292 13.89 -6.22 -9.80
CA GLU A 292 14.65 -7.43 -9.52
C GLU A 292 15.93 -7.18 -8.69
N GLU A 293 16.36 -5.92 -8.54
CA GLU A 293 17.46 -5.56 -7.63
C GLU A 293 16.99 -5.64 -6.17
N ASP A 294 15.81 -5.07 -5.89
CA ASP A 294 15.19 -5.14 -4.58
C ASP A 294 13.66 -5.01 -4.67
N ARG A 295 12.98 -6.14 -4.50
CA ARG A 295 11.51 -6.21 -4.57
C ARG A 295 10.80 -5.58 -3.39
N LEU A 296 11.47 -5.32 -2.28
CA LEU A 296 10.85 -4.68 -1.12
C LEU A 296 10.75 -3.18 -1.37
N PHE A 297 11.84 -2.57 -1.84
CA PHE A 297 11.95 -1.11 -1.97
C PHE A 297 11.60 -0.57 -3.37
N ASN A 298 11.50 -1.42 -4.40
CA ASN A 298 11.24 -0.97 -5.77
C ASN A 298 9.83 -1.32 -6.30
N ARG A 299 8.85 -1.58 -5.42
CA ARG A 299 7.45 -1.72 -5.84
C ARG A 299 6.86 -0.34 -6.16
N LEU A 300 6.02 -0.31 -7.19
CA LEU A 300 5.30 0.88 -7.59
C LEU A 300 3.95 0.96 -6.87
N THR A 301 3.32 2.12 -6.94
CA THR A 301 2.00 2.43 -6.37
C THR A 301 0.94 1.38 -6.70
N TYR A 302 0.92 0.90 -7.94
CA TYR A 302 0.12 -0.24 -8.37
C TYR A 302 1.04 -1.40 -8.70
N SER A 303 1.31 -2.23 -7.71
CA SER A 303 2.23 -3.35 -7.82
C SER A 303 1.51 -4.57 -8.40
N ILE A 304 2.04 -5.06 -9.53
CA ILE A 304 1.54 -6.25 -10.24
C ILE A 304 2.55 -7.40 -10.22
N CYS A 305 3.62 -7.28 -9.43
CA CYS A 305 4.74 -8.22 -9.43
C CYS A 305 4.34 -9.64 -9.01
N ASN A 306 3.34 -9.74 -8.13
CA ASN A 306 2.86 -11.03 -7.62
C ASN A 306 2.11 -11.86 -8.67
N LEU A 307 1.73 -11.25 -9.80
CA LEU A 307 1.06 -11.93 -10.92
C LEU A 307 2.02 -12.71 -11.83
N LYS A 308 3.34 -12.47 -11.74
CA LYS A 308 4.33 -13.31 -12.43
C LYS A 308 4.11 -14.77 -12.04
N ARG A 309 4.13 -15.67 -13.02
CA ARG A 309 3.85 -17.11 -12.83
C ARG A 309 4.60 -17.71 -11.64
N ASP A 310 5.87 -17.35 -11.50
CA ASP A 310 6.78 -17.95 -10.52
C ASP A 310 6.97 -17.09 -9.23
N ALA A 311 6.22 -15.99 -9.07
CA ALA A 311 6.36 -15.08 -7.92
C ALA A 311 5.66 -15.60 -6.66
N GLU A 312 4.35 -15.82 -6.73
CA GLU A 312 3.52 -16.22 -5.58
C GLU A 312 2.58 -17.37 -5.95
N LYS A 313 2.54 -18.47 -5.19
CA LYS A 313 1.59 -19.56 -5.47
C LYS A 313 0.15 -19.19 -5.15
N VAL A 314 -0.06 -18.38 -4.11
CA VAL A 314 -1.40 -18.06 -3.57
C VAL A 314 -1.73 -16.59 -3.72
N LYS A 315 -0.78 -15.70 -3.45
CA LYS A 315 -0.98 -14.24 -3.44
C LYS A 315 -0.95 -13.63 -4.85
N LYS A 316 -1.70 -14.18 -5.81
CA LYS A 316 -1.82 -13.65 -7.18
C LYS A 316 -2.71 -12.40 -7.21
N THR A 317 -2.17 -11.26 -6.79
CA THR A 317 -2.94 -10.03 -6.58
C THR A 317 -2.35 -8.82 -7.30
N ILE A 318 -3.20 -7.83 -7.55
CA ILE A 318 -2.80 -6.43 -7.76
C ILE A 318 -2.76 -5.80 -6.37
N GLU A 319 -1.64 -5.17 -6.03
CA GLU A 319 -1.39 -4.56 -4.72
C GLU A 319 -1.37 -3.03 -4.87
N PHE A 320 -2.15 -2.34 -4.04
CA PHE A 320 -2.31 -0.89 -4.01
C PHE A 320 -1.55 -0.34 -2.80
N ARG A 321 -0.56 0.55 -3.03
CA ARG A 321 0.47 0.94 -2.04
C ARG A 321 0.60 2.45 -1.79
N GLN A 322 -0.47 3.21 -2.01
CA GLN A 322 -0.46 4.67 -1.92
C GLN A 322 -1.44 5.25 -0.90
N HIS A 323 -1.90 4.43 0.04
CA HIS A 323 -2.81 4.90 1.09
C HIS A 323 -2.06 5.04 2.39
N LYS A 324 -2.19 6.20 3.04
CA LYS A 324 -1.61 6.42 4.37
C LYS A 324 -2.15 5.41 5.37
N SER A 325 -1.33 5.02 6.33
CA SER A 325 -1.84 4.33 7.51
C SER A 325 -2.91 5.18 8.21
N THR A 326 -3.99 4.53 8.65
CA THR A 326 -5.08 5.16 9.40
C THR A 326 -5.97 4.11 10.08
N PHE A 327 -6.53 4.48 11.24
CA PHE A 327 -7.59 3.73 11.92
C PHE A 327 -9.00 4.28 11.63
N ASP A 328 -9.14 5.28 10.74
CA ASP A 328 -10.44 5.71 10.19
C ASP A 328 -11.05 4.57 9.36
N ASP A 329 -11.92 3.81 10.01
CA ASP A 329 -12.51 2.59 9.45
C ASP A 329 -13.47 2.86 8.28
N GLU A 330 -14.03 4.07 8.19
CA GLU A 330 -14.83 4.52 7.06
C GLU A 330 -13.95 4.82 5.85
N GLU A 331 -12.82 5.52 6.05
CA GLU A 331 -11.84 5.80 4.99
C GLU A 331 -11.30 4.51 4.37
N VAL A 332 -10.91 3.54 5.21
CA VAL A 332 -10.45 2.21 4.77
C VAL A 332 -11.53 1.44 4.01
N TYR A 333 -12.78 1.48 4.48
CA TYR A 333 -13.91 0.83 3.82
C TYR A 333 -14.15 1.39 2.40
N HIS A 334 -14.09 2.72 2.25
CA HIS A 334 -14.22 3.36 0.95
C HIS A 334 -13.04 3.00 0.04
N TRP A 335 -11.82 2.95 0.57
CA TRP A 335 -10.63 2.64 -0.21
C TRP A 335 -10.65 1.20 -0.77
N ILE A 336 -10.95 0.21 0.07
CA ILE A 336 -11.12 -1.19 -0.37
C ILE A 336 -12.15 -1.30 -1.51
N THR A 337 -13.22 -0.50 -1.44
CA THR A 337 -14.26 -0.47 -2.47
C THR A 337 -13.74 0.14 -3.79
N VAL A 338 -12.93 1.20 -3.73
CA VAL A 338 -12.30 1.80 -4.93
C VAL A 338 -11.34 0.81 -5.58
N CYS A 339 -10.42 0.21 -4.81
CA CYS A 339 -9.45 -0.78 -5.31
C CYS A 339 -10.14 -1.91 -6.06
N ARG A 340 -11.18 -2.51 -5.45
CA ARG A 340 -11.96 -3.57 -6.09
C ARG A 340 -12.64 -3.08 -7.36
N SER A 341 -13.20 -1.87 -7.35
CA SER A 341 -13.98 -1.34 -8.47
C SER A 341 -13.10 -1.01 -9.67
N LEU A 342 -11.87 -0.55 -9.46
CA LEU A 342 -10.87 -0.39 -10.52
C LEU A 342 -10.62 -1.71 -11.27
N VAL A 343 -10.36 -2.79 -10.53
CA VAL A 343 -10.10 -4.11 -11.13
C VAL A 343 -11.37 -4.69 -11.78
N GLN A 344 -12.52 -4.55 -11.13
CA GLN A 344 -13.81 -5.01 -11.69
C GLN A 344 -14.14 -4.29 -13.00
N PHE A 345 -13.98 -2.96 -13.03
CA PHE A 345 -14.19 -2.15 -14.22
C PHE A 345 -13.26 -2.59 -15.34
N ALA A 346 -11.97 -2.73 -15.06
CA ALA A 346 -11.00 -3.20 -16.03
C ALA A 346 -11.35 -4.58 -16.61
N ASN A 347 -11.89 -5.49 -15.79
CA ASN A 347 -12.33 -6.79 -16.28
C ASN A 347 -13.55 -6.68 -17.22
N THR A 348 -14.54 -5.85 -16.89
CA THR A 348 -15.84 -5.82 -17.60
C THR A 348 -15.94 -4.83 -18.75
N VAL A 349 -15.16 -3.75 -18.73
CA VAL A 349 -15.24 -2.71 -19.75
C VAL A 349 -14.81 -3.25 -21.12
N ASP A 350 -15.50 -2.82 -22.17
CA ASP A 350 -15.06 -3.06 -23.54
C ASP A 350 -13.71 -2.36 -23.79
N GLU A 351 -12.81 -3.05 -24.48
CA GLU A 351 -11.43 -2.59 -24.63
C GLU A 351 -11.31 -1.38 -25.56
N GLU A 352 -12.15 -1.30 -26.60
CA GLU A 352 -12.14 -0.16 -27.53
C GLU A 352 -12.81 1.06 -26.92
N VAL A 353 -13.88 0.85 -26.13
CA VAL A 353 -14.47 1.92 -25.31
C VAL A 353 -13.44 2.47 -24.33
N LEU A 354 -12.72 1.59 -23.62
CA LEU A 354 -11.66 2.00 -22.69
C LEU A 354 -10.53 2.73 -23.42
N ARG A 355 -10.05 2.20 -24.55
CA ARG A 355 -8.98 2.79 -25.36
C ARG A 355 -9.32 4.23 -25.72
N LYS A 356 -10.52 4.47 -26.25
CA LYS A 356 -10.98 5.82 -26.60
C LYS A 356 -11.07 6.71 -25.36
N PHE A 357 -11.65 6.20 -24.27
CA PHE A 357 -11.81 6.95 -23.03
C PHE A 357 -10.46 7.38 -22.44
N CYS A 358 -9.50 6.46 -22.32
CA CYS A 358 -8.17 6.76 -21.80
C CYS A 358 -7.42 7.77 -22.68
N LYS A 359 -7.45 7.62 -24.01
CA LYS A 359 -6.81 8.58 -24.93
C LYS A 359 -7.39 10.00 -24.81
N GLU A 360 -8.71 10.12 -24.70
CA GLU A 360 -9.37 11.42 -24.53
C GLU A 360 -9.00 12.11 -23.21
N HIS A 361 -8.64 11.34 -22.17
CA HIS A 361 -8.42 11.86 -20.82
C HIS A 361 -6.95 11.85 -20.37
N LEU A 362 -6.03 11.26 -21.14
CA LEU A 362 -4.62 11.05 -20.76
C LEU A 362 -3.89 12.31 -20.29
N HIS A 363 -4.22 13.45 -20.89
CA HIS A 363 -3.58 14.74 -20.62
C HIS A 363 -4.47 15.70 -19.84
N LYS A 364 -5.69 15.28 -19.45
CA LYS A 364 -6.55 16.10 -18.61
C LYS A 364 -5.93 16.23 -17.23
N THR A 365 -5.87 17.46 -16.76
CA THR A 365 -5.45 17.80 -15.40
C THR A 365 -6.49 17.36 -14.37
N VAL A 366 -6.11 17.42 -13.09
CA VAL A 366 -7.04 17.17 -11.96
C VAL A 366 -8.22 18.15 -11.97
N ASP A 367 -8.01 19.39 -12.42
CA ASP A 367 -9.08 20.40 -12.50
C ASP A 367 -10.02 20.15 -13.69
N GLU A 368 -9.52 19.62 -14.80
CA GLU A 368 -10.33 19.31 -16.01
C GLU A 368 -11.12 18.01 -15.88
N PHE A 369 -10.59 17.03 -15.15
CA PHE A 369 -11.27 15.76 -14.88
C PHE A 369 -10.96 15.30 -13.45
N PRO A 370 -11.72 15.77 -12.44
CA PRO A 370 -11.42 15.49 -11.04
C PRO A 370 -11.73 14.04 -10.65
N ILE A 371 -11.23 13.63 -9.48
CA ILE A 371 -11.46 12.28 -8.94
C ILE A 371 -12.93 11.90 -8.83
N VAL A 372 -13.83 12.87 -8.61
CA VAL A 372 -15.28 12.63 -8.60
C VAL A 372 -15.74 12.05 -9.94
N GLU A 373 -15.28 12.61 -11.07
CA GLU A 373 -15.63 12.11 -12.41
C GLU A 373 -15.01 10.73 -12.68
N VAL A 374 -13.79 10.48 -12.22
CA VAL A 374 -13.15 9.16 -12.31
C VAL A 374 -13.96 8.12 -11.54
N LEU A 375 -14.38 8.42 -10.30
CA LEU A 375 -15.16 7.50 -9.48
C LEU A 375 -16.58 7.30 -10.04
N MET A 376 -17.18 8.32 -10.64
CA MET A 376 -18.45 8.18 -11.36
C MET A 376 -18.31 7.28 -12.60
N ALA A 377 -17.21 7.41 -13.36
CA ALA A 377 -16.91 6.53 -14.49
C ALA A 377 -16.70 5.06 -14.08
N LEU A 378 -16.19 4.83 -12.86
CA LEU A 378 -16.09 3.50 -12.24
C LEU A 378 -17.42 2.97 -11.67
N GLY A 379 -18.51 3.74 -11.75
CA GLY A 379 -19.80 3.37 -11.17
C GLY A 379 -19.81 3.39 -9.64
N CYS A 380 -19.01 4.26 -9.01
CA CYS A 380 -18.84 4.36 -7.57
C CYS A 380 -19.38 5.71 -7.01
N PRO A 381 -20.69 6.01 -7.14
CA PRO A 381 -21.23 7.32 -6.74
C PRO A 381 -21.10 7.60 -5.23
N ALA A 382 -21.16 6.57 -4.38
CA ALA A 382 -20.97 6.74 -2.94
C ALA A 382 -19.53 7.17 -2.60
N GLN A 383 -18.52 6.55 -3.24
CA GLN A 383 -17.12 6.93 -3.08
C GLN A 383 -16.85 8.30 -3.71
N ALA A 384 -17.48 8.61 -4.86
CA ALA A 384 -17.40 9.92 -5.48
C ALA A 384 -17.90 11.04 -4.55
N TYR A 385 -19.02 10.80 -3.87
CA TYR A 385 -19.54 11.71 -2.84
C TYR A 385 -18.60 11.81 -1.64
N TYR A 386 -18.18 10.69 -1.07
CA TYR A 386 -17.31 10.62 0.11
C TYR A 386 -15.99 11.38 -0.12
N TYR A 387 -15.24 11.02 -1.17
CA TYR A 387 -13.97 11.65 -1.48
C TYR A 387 -14.14 13.05 -2.06
N GLY A 388 -15.22 13.33 -2.79
CA GLY A 388 -15.49 14.67 -3.32
C GLY A 388 -15.60 15.71 -2.20
N ILE A 389 -16.30 15.39 -1.11
CA ILE A 389 -16.38 16.27 0.06
C ILE A 389 -15.01 16.43 0.73
N ARG A 390 -14.28 15.34 0.95
CA ARG A 390 -12.98 15.38 1.63
C ARG A 390 -11.93 16.17 0.84
N VAL A 391 -11.87 15.96 -0.48
CA VAL A 391 -10.95 16.71 -1.37
C VAL A 391 -11.30 18.20 -1.39
N LEU A 392 -12.59 18.54 -1.42
CA LEU A 392 -13.02 19.93 -1.37
C LEU A 392 -12.67 20.59 -0.03
N ALA A 393 -12.93 19.89 1.08
CA ALA A 393 -12.66 20.39 2.43
C ALA A 393 -11.16 20.52 2.74
N GLY A 394 -10.34 19.58 2.27
CA GLY A 394 -8.89 19.53 2.49
C GLY A 394 -8.06 20.29 1.45
N ARG A 395 -8.68 21.02 0.52
CA ARG A 395 -7.97 21.65 -0.62
C ARG A 395 -6.86 22.61 -0.18
N GLU A 396 -7.15 23.47 0.79
CA GLU A 396 -6.18 24.47 1.28
C GLU A 396 -5.02 23.81 2.04
N GLU A 397 -5.33 22.84 2.91
CA GLU A 397 -4.35 22.04 3.66
C GLU A 397 -3.42 21.30 2.70
N ARG A 398 -3.97 20.58 1.72
CA ARG A 398 -3.20 19.91 0.68
C ARG A 398 -2.29 20.87 -0.09
N ALA A 399 -2.79 22.04 -0.47
CA ALA A 399 -2.00 23.04 -1.20
C ALA A 399 -0.86 23.62 -0.36
N GLU A 400 -1.01 23.70 0.96
CA GLU A 400 0.08 24.06 1.88
C GLU A 400 1.10 22.92 1.99
N GLU A 401 0.66 21.67 2.17
CA GLU A 401 1.53 20.50 2.20
C GLU A 401 2.36 20.36 0.91
N GLU A 402 1.74 20.51 -0.26
CA GLU A 402 2.42 20.46 -1.54
C GLU A 402 3.45 21.59 -1.69
N ARG A 403 3.14 22.80 -1.22
CA ARG A 403 4.09 23.93 -1.22
C ARG A 403 5.26 23.67 -0.29
N LYS A 404 5.00 23.15 0.91
CA LYS A 404 6.04 22.79 1.89
C LYS A 404 6.96 21.72 1.31
N LEU A 405 6.39 20.64 0.76
CA LEU A 405 7.13 19.53 0.19
C LEU A 405 7.99 19.97 -1.00
N ARG A 406 7.47 20.80 -1.90
CA ARG A 406 8.25 21.39 -3.00
C ARG A 406 9.45 22.18 -2.49
N LYS A 407 9.24 23.05 -1.50
CA LYS A 407 10.31 23.84 -0.90
C LYS A 407 11.38 22.97 -0.26
N GLU A 408 10.98 21.92 0.46
CA GLU A 408 11.94 21.02 1.11
C GLU A 408 12.76 20.23 0.07
N ILE A 409 12.14 19.77 -1.02
CA ILE A 409 12.85 19.11 -2.14
C ILE A 409 13.82 20.08 -2.82
N GLU A 410 13.41 21.33 -3.06
CA GLU A 410 14.30 22.37 -3.60
C GLU A 410 15.48 22.68 -2.66
N ASP A 411 15.25 22.69 -1.34
CA ASP A 411 16.29 22.89 -0.33
C ASP A 411 17.26 21.70 -0.25
N GLU A 412 16.79 20.47 -0.46
CA GLU A 412 17.63 19.25 -0.53
C GLU A 412 18.51 19.26 -1.76
N ASN A 413 17.94 19.49 -2.95
CA ASN A 413 18.70 19.53 -4.21
C ASN A 413 19.80 20.60 -4.16
N ARG A 414 19.54 21.76 -3.54
CA ARG A 414 20.55 22.82 -3.35
C ARG A 414 21.71 22.45 -2.42
N LYS A 415 21.56 21.44 -1.57
CA LYS A 415 22.63 20.95 -0.68
C LYS A 415 23.50 19.89 -1.34
N GLU A 416 23.00 19.27 -2.41
CA GLU A 416 23.72 18.24 -3.18
C GLU A 416 24.55 18.84 -4.33
N GLU A 417 24.24 20.09 -4.73
CA GLU A 417 25.07 20.96 -5.60
C GLU A 417 26.18 21.69 -4.83
#